data_AF-A0A5C6NH86-F1
#
_entry.id   AF-A0A5C6NH86-F1
#
_cell.length_a   1.000
_cell.length_b   1.000
_cell.length_c   1.000
_cell.angle_alpha   90.00
_cell.angle_beta   90.00
_cell.angle_gamma   90.00
#
_symmetry.space_group_name_H-M   'P 1'
#
loop_
_entity.id
_entity.type
_entity.pdbx_description
1 polymer ?
#
loop_
_entity_poly.entity_id
_entity_poly.type
_entity_poly.pdbx_seq_one_letter_code
_entity_poly.pdbx_strand_id
1 'polypeptide(L)'
;MMIRELDQAVLRRLEKRILVGLPSWSARCTMISHWLPPRSSTGGLELQAQLDYEALAEETEGYSGSDIRLVCKEAAMRSVRKIFDALESHDEGLPVSSPSCPLCPSVTHVLSPPGDVDVATVQLESVTTADFLEVMSRSKPSCRNLKDKYAWWESRYQSAASS
;
A
#
# COMPACT_ATOMS: atom_id res chain seq x y z
N MET A 1 11.55 8.50 -15.36
CA MET A 1 12.31 9.06 -16.51
C MET A 1 12.52 10.55 -16.23
N MET A 2 13.75 10.97 -15.96
CA MET A 2 14.05 12.36 -15.64
C MET A 2 14.01 13.20 -16.93
N ILE A 3 13.26 14.31 -16.93
CA ILE A 3 13.18 15.24 -18.09
C ILE A 3 14.56 15.72 -18.57
N ARG A 4 15.59 15.68 -17.70
CA ARG A 4 16.99 16.02 -18.05
C ARG A 4 17.64 15.10 -19.08
N GLU A 5 17.19 13.86 -19.21
CA GLU A 5 17.74 12.88 -20.15
C GLU A 5 17.03 12.92 -21.51
N LEU A 6 16.04 13.80 -21.67
CA LEU A 6 15.27 13.92 -22.91
C LEU A 6 15.97 14.87 -23.88
N ASP A 7 16.14 14.44 -25.13
CA ASP A 7 16.84 15.23 -26.14
C ASP A 7 16.17 16.57 -26.44
N GLN A 8 16.98 17.57 -26.81
CA GLN A 8 16.53 18.94 -27.10
C GLN A 8 15.52 19.02 -28.25
N ALA A 9 15.58 18.12 -29.24
CA ALA A 9 14.61 18.08 -30.33
C ALA A 9 13.23 17.59 -29.88
N VAL A 10 13.16 16.73 -28.85
CA VAL A 10 11.91 16.27 -28.25
C VAL A 10 11.35 17.35 -27.33
N LEU A 11 12.21 17.96 -26.50
CA LEU A 11 11.83 19.04 -25.60
C LEU A 11 11.17 20.22 -26.33
N ARG A 12 11.63 20.57 -27.54
CA ARG A 12 11.04 21.65 -28.36
C ARG A 12 9.61 21.37 -28.85
N ARG A 13 9.23 20.10 -28.97
CA ARG A 13 7.88 19.69 -29.42
C ARG A 13 6.89 19.50 -28.27
N LEU A 14 7.34 19.62 -27.01
CA LEU A 14 6.50 19.57 -25.82
C LEU A 14 6.04 20.98 -25.44
N GLU A 15 4.91 21.40 -26.01
CA GLU A 15 4.31 22.74 -25.82
C GLU A 15 3.92 23.03 -24.37
N LYS A 16 3.46 22.00 -23.64
CA LYS A 16 3.09 22.10 -22.23
C LYS A 16 3.95 21.17 -21.37
N ARG A 17 4.43 21.69 -20.25
CA ARG A 17 5.25 20.94 -19.28
C ARG A 17 4.69 21.18 -17.89
N ILE A 18 4.17 20.13 -17.27
CA ILE A 18 3.59 20.19 -15.92
C ILE A 18 4.50 19.40 -15.00
N LEU A 19 4.97 20.07 -13.94
CA LEU A 19 5.70 19.40 -12.87
C LEU A 19 4.68 18.70 -11.96
N VAL A 20 4.85 17.39 -11.78
CA VAL A 20 4.11 16.62 -10.78
C VAL A 20 5.04 16.39 -9.60
N GLY A 21 4.75 17.07 -8.49
CA GLY A 21 5.51 16.97 -7.25
C GLY A 21 5.23 15.68 -6.49
N LEU A 22 5.92 15.54 -5.36
CA LEU A 22 5.57 14.52 -4.36
C LEU A 22 4.18 14.79 -3.76
N PRO A 23 3.46 13.74 -3.32
CA PRO A 23 2.15 13.92 -2.72
C PRO A 23 2.23 14.76 -1.45
N SER A 24 1.27 15.68 -1.29
CA SER A 24 1.05 16.42 -0.04
C SER A 24 0.63 15.47 1.08
N TRP A 25 0.71 15.92 2.34
CA TRP A 25 0.28 15.12 3.49
C TRP A 25 -1.16 14.58 3.34
N SER A 26 -2.12 15.44 2.96
CA SER A 26 -3.52 15.04 2.74
C SER A 26 -3.67 14.04 1.57
N ALA A 27 -2.86 14.19 0.52
CA ALA A 27 -2.81 13.22 -0.57
C ALA A 27 -2.27 11.87 -0.06
N ARG A 28 -1.23 11.85 0.79
CA ARG A 28 -0.71 10.62 1.38
C ARG A 28 -1.75 9.92 2.25
N CYS A 29 -2.48 10.63 3.11
CA CYS A 29 -3.61 10.05 3.86
C CYS A 29 -4.61 9.37 2.93
N THR A 30 -5.04 10.08 1.88
CA THR A 30 -6.02 9.58 0.90
C THR A 30 -5.49 8.38 0.13
N MET A 31 -4.20 8.37 -0.20
CA MET A 31 -3.57 7.24 -0.87
C MET A 31 -3.50 6.01 0.03
N ILE A 32 -3.09 6.17 1.29
CA ILE A 32 -3.01 5.06 2.24
C ILE A 32 -4.40 4.49 2.49
N SER A 33 -5.42 5.33 2.70
CA SER A 33 -6.81 4.87 2.86
C SER A 33 -7.40 4.23 1.61
N HIS A 34 -6.98 4.66 0.42
CA HIS A 34 -7.38 4.03 -0.84
C HIS A 34 -6.77 2.64 -1.02
N TRP A 35 -5.47 2.48 -0.76
CA TRP A 35 -4.77 1.20 -0.96
C TRP A 35 -4.96 0.21 0.18
N LEU A 36 -5.22 0.71 1.39
CA LEU A 36 -5.43 -0.08 2.59
C LEU A 36 -6.59 0.50 3.41
N PRO A 37 -7.83 0.34 2.92
CA PRO A 37 -9.02 0.85 3.59
C PRO A 37 -9.28 0.10 4.90
N PRO A 38 -10.06 0.67 5.84
CA PRO A 38 -10.33 0.04 7.14
C PRO A 38 -10.94 -1.35 7.03
N ARG A 39 -11.69 -1.58 5.95
CA ARG A 39 -12.26 -2.87 5.58
C ARG A 39 -12.12 -3.05 4.07
N SER A 40 -11.56 -4.18 3.66
CA SER A 40 -11.50 -4.59 2.26
C SER A 40 -12.03 -6.00 2.13
N SER A 41 -12.95 -6.24 1.20
CA SER A 41 -13.38 -7.58 0.82
C SER A 41 -13.01 -7.80 -0.65
N THR A 42 -12.14 -8.77 -0.92
CA THR A 42 -11.67 -9.05 -2.28
C THR A 42 -11.55 -10.54 -2.47
N GLY A 43 -12.32 -11.11 -3.40
CA GLY A 43 -12.22 -12.54 -3.75
C GLY A 43 -12.54 -13.49 -2.60
N GLY A 44 -13.45 -13.13 -1.69
CA GLY A 44 -13.80 -13.93 -0.51
C GLY A 44 -12.81 -13.78 0.66
N LEU A 45 -11.80 -12.92 0.54
CA LEU A 45 -10.92 -12.55 1.64
C LEU A 45 -11.36 -11.22 2.23
N GLU A 46 -11.58 -11.21 3.53
CA GLU A 46 -11.84 -9.99 4.29
C GLU A 46 -10.58 -9.56 5.03
N LEU A 47 -10.16 -8.31 4.82
CA LEU A 47 -9.04 -7.66 5.49
C LEU A 47 -9.55 -6.49 6.31
N GLN A 48 -9.21 -6.46 7.58
CA GLN A 48 -9.42 -5.30 8.44
C GLN A 48 -8.11 -4.55 8.64
N ALA A 49 -8.13 -3.23 8.52
CA ALA A 49 -6.97 -2.37 8.78
C ALA A 49 -7.28 -1.43 9.95
N GLN A 50 -6.48 -1.53 11.01
CA GLN A 50 -6.54 -0.67 12.19
C GLN A 50 -5.35 0.29 12.13
N LEU A 51 -5.50 1.33 11.32
CA LEU A 51 -4.42 2.27 10.98
C LEU A 51 -4.74 3.68 11.47
N ASP A 52 -3.71 4.37 11.92
CA ASP A 52 -3.71 5.82 12.08
C ASP A 52 -3.23 6.47 10.78
N TYR A 53 -4.17 6.85 9.91
CA TYR A 53 -3.86 7.40 8.59
C TYR A 53 -3.15 8.76 8.64
N GLU A 54 -3.36 9.53 9.70
CA GLU A 54 -2.75 10.85 9.87
C GLU A 54 -1.28 10.70 10.27
N ALA A 55 -1.00 9.89 11.29
CA ALA A 55 0.37 9.58 11.71
C ALA A 55 1.18 8.90 10.58
N LEU A 56 0.58 7.95 9.86
CA LEU A 56 1.26 7.30 8.73
C LEU A 56 1.55 8.27 7.58
N ALA A 57 0.71 9.29 7.37
CA ALA A 57 0.99 10.31 6.37
C ALA A 57 2.14 11.22 6.77
N GLU A 58 2.36 11.47 8.06
CA GLU A 58 3.55 12.19 8.55
C GLU A 58 4.82 11.37 8.31
N GLU A 59 4.81 10.10 8.72
CA GLU A 59 5.97 9.20 8.57
C GLU A 59 6.34 8.92 7.11
N THR A 60 5.36 8.96 6.19
CA THR A 60 5.60 8.74 4.75
C THR A 60 6.04 10.01 4.00
N GLU A 61 6.58 11.02 4.69
CA GLU A 61 7.17 12.17 4.02
C GLU A 61 8.31 11.75 3.08
N GLY A 62 8.29 12.27 1.84
CA GLY A 62 9.30 11.97 0.82
C GLY A 62 9.03 10.71 0.00
N TYR A 63 7.98 9.94 0.34
CA TYR A 63 7.54 8.78 -0.43
C TYR A 63 6.80 9.25 -1.70
N SER A 64 7.08 8.57 -2.81
CA SER A 64 6.27 8.71 -4.03
C SER A 64 4.98 7.91 -3.91
N GLY A 65 4.04 8.14 -4.82
CA GLY A 65 2.82 7.35 -4.87
C GLY A 65 3.05 5.85 -5.08
N SER A 66 4.11 5.49 -5.81
CA SER A 66 4.54 4.10 -5.99
C SER A 66 5.10 3.48 -4.72
N ASP A 67 5.89 4.26 -3.95
CA ASP A 67 6.42 3.79 -2.67
C ASP A 67 5.28 3.53 -1.67
N ILE A 68 4.32 4.45 -1.55
CA ILE A 68 3.14 4.30 -0.67
C ILE A 68 2.35 3.05 -1.03
N ARG A 69 2.06 2.85 -2.32
CA ARG A 69 1.36 1.65 -2.80
C ARG A 69 2.11 0.37 -2.44
N LEU A 70 3.43 0.37 -2.59
CA LEU A 70 4.27 -0.79 -2.27
C LEU A 70 4.23 -1.11 -0.77
N VAL A 71 4.37 -0.09 0.09
CA VAL A 71 4.30 -0.26 1.55
C VAL A 71 2.93 -0.81 1.97
N CYS A 72 1.83 -0.22 1.48
CA CYS A 72 0.48 -0.70 1.76
C CYS A 72 0.31 -2.17 1.34
N LYS A 73 0.82 -2.54 0.15
CA LYS A 73 0.76 -3.91 -0.36
C LYS A 73 1.55 -4.88 0.53
N GLU A 74 2.77 -4.52 0.92
CA GLU A 74 3.60 -5.39 1.78
C GLU A 74 3.01 -5.55 3.19
N ALA A 75 2.41 -4.50 3.73
CA ALA A 75 1.68 -4.55 5.00
C ALA A 75 0.48 -5.51 4.90
N ALA A 76 -0.32 -5.42 3.83
CA ALA A 76 -1.44 -6.34 3.58
C ALA A 76 -1.00 -7.78 3.33
N MET A 77 0.08 -7.99 2.58
CA MET A 77 0.61 -9.34 2.31
C MET A 77 1.12 -10.04 3.58
N ARG A 78 1.34 -9.30 4.66
CA ARG A 78 1.78 -9.85 5.93
C ARG A 78 0.74 -10.77 6.57
N SER A 79 -0.52 -10.36 6.59
CA SER A 79 -1.61 -11.19 7.11
C SER A 79 -1.84 -12.43 6.24
N VAL A 80 -1.71 -12.28 4.92
CA VAL A 80 -1.80 -13.39 3.96
C VAL A 80 -0.67 -14.41 4.20
N ARG A 81 0.58 -13.96 4.35
CA ARG A 81 1.74 -14.84 4.61
C ARG A 81 1.55 -15.68 5.88
N LYS A 82 1.05 -15.10 6.96
CA LYS A 82 0.76 -15.83 8.21
C LYS A 82 -0.23 -16.98 8.02
N ILE A 83 -1.22 -16.83 7.13
CA ILE A 83 -2.16 -17.91 6.82
C ILE A 83 -1.46 -19.03 6.06
N PHE A 84 -0.63 -18.70 5.05
CA PHE A 84 0.14 -19.70 4.34
C PHE A 84 1.09 -20.46 5.28
N ASP A 85 1.82 -19.75 6.14
CA ASP A 85 2.71 -20.36 7.14
C ASP A 85 1.93 -21.30 8.08
N ALA A 86 0.73 -20.90 8.52
CA ALA A 86 -0.14 -21.74 9.34
C ALA A 86 -0.58 -23.00 8.59
N LEU A 87 -1.02 -22.88 7.34
CA LEU A 87 -1.45 -24.02 6.52
C LEU A 87 -0.32 -25.02 6.27
N GLU A 88 0.89 -24.54 5.99
CA GLU A 88 2.07 -25.40 5.80
C GLU A 88 2.48 -26.11 7.10
N SER A 89 2.32 -25.46 8.26
CA SER A 89 2.67 -26.04 9.55
C SER A 89 1.73 -27.17 10.02
N HIS A 90 0.54 -27.30 9.42
CA HIS A 90 -0.45 -28.32 9.77
C HIS A 90 -0.38 -29.61 8.91
N ASP A 91 0.62 -29.75 8.03
CA ASP A 91 0.84 -30.98 7.22
C ASP A 91 1.64 -32.08 7.98
N GLU A 92 2.18 -31.78 9.16
CA GLU A 92 2.77 -32.80 10.05
C GLU A 92 1.66 -33.40 10.93
N GLY A 93 1.05 -34.47 10.43
CA GLY A 93 -0.27 -34.97 10.84
C GLY A 93 -0.55 -35.18 12.33
N LEU A 94 -1.80 -34.87 12.74
CA LEU A 94 -2.70 -35.57 13.69
C LEU A 94 -3.96 -34.72 14.00
N PRO A 95 -5.05 -35.27 14.57
CA PRO A 95 -6.43 -34.87 14.26
C PRO A 95 -6.92 -33.61 14.98
N VAL A 96 -7.55 -32.74 14.20
CA VAL A 96 -8.32 -31.58 14.67
C VAL A 96 -9.54 -32.02 15.48
N SER A 97 -9.41 -31.95 16.81
CA SER A 97 -10.56 -31.83 17.71
C SER A 97 -10.12 -31.13 19.01
N SER A 98 -9.96 -29.81 18.94
CA SER A 98 -9.91 -28.96 20.14
C SER A 98 -10.37 -27.54 19.78
N PRO A 99 -11.44 -27.01 20.43
CA PRO A 99 -12.00 -25.69 20.14
C PRO A 99 -11.20 -24.52 20.76
N SER A 100 -9.93 -24.72 21.08
CA SER A 100 -9.11 -23.77 21.85
C SER A 100 -7.82 -23.34 21.14
N CYS A 101 -7.76 -23.45 19.81
CA CYS A 101 -6.64 -22.89 19.05
C CYS A 101 -6.92 -21.42 18.72
N PRO A 102 -6.21 -20.44 19.32
CA PRO A 102 -6.38 -19.02 19.01
C PRO A 102 -5.82 -18.62 17.63
N LEU A 103 -5.29 -19.57 16.86
CA LEU A 103 -4.59 -19.36 15.59
C LEU A 103 -5.31 -19.95 14.37
N CYS A 104 -6.50 -20.54 14.54
CA CYS A 104 -7.31 -20.87 13.38
C CYS A 104 -7.77 -19.56 12.73
N PRO A 105 -7.59 -19.33 11.42
CA PRO A 105 -8.35 -18.28 10.75
C PRO A 105 -9.82 -18.59 11.03
N SER A 106 -10.53 -17.63 11.64
CA SER A 106 -11.95 -17.78 11.97
C SER A 106 -12.73 -17.89 10.67
N VAL A 107 -12.83 -19.11 10.11
CA VAL A 107 -13.73 -19.43 9.01
C VAL A 107 -15.13 -19.28 9.60
N THR A 108 -15.69 -18.10 9.44
CA THR A 108 -17.05 -17.83 9.87
C THR A 108 -17.93 -18.40 8.77
N HIS A 109 -18.43 -19.62 8.95
CA HIS A 109 -19.56 -20.09 8.16
C HIS A 109 -20.73 -19.16 8.50
N VAL A 110 -20.97 -18.16 7.64
CA VAL A 110 -22.22 -17.42 7.65
C VAL A 110 -23.32 -18.41 7.29
N LEU A 111 -24.24 -18.69 8.22
CA LEU A 111 -25.46 -19.42 7.90
C LEU A 111 -26.26 -18.61 6.88
N SER A 112 -26.09 -18.94 5.61
CA SER A 112 -26.90 -18.41 4.52
C SER A 112 -28.07 -19.37 4.21
N PRO A 113 -29.23 -18.85 3.76
CA PRO A 113 -30.38 -19.67 3.39
C PRO A 113 -30.07 -20.67 2.27
N PRO A 114 -30.81 -21.79 2.17
CA PRO A 114 -30.50 -22.87 1.23
C PRO A 114 -30.73 -22.43 -0.22
N GLY A 115 -29.65 -22.22 -0.99
CA GLY A 115 -29.75 -21.88 -2.41
C GLY A 115 -28.47 -21.35 -3.06
N ASP A 116 -27.54 -20.79 -2.30
CA ASP A 116 -26.31 -20.18 -2.84
C ASP A 116 -25.07 -21.06 -2.59
N VAL A 117 -24.17 -21.08 -3.57
CA VAL A 117 -22.85 -21.72 -3.49
C VAL A 117 -22.09 -21.19 -2.27
N ASP A 118 -21.71 -22.10 -1.37
CA ASP A 118 -21.01 -21.80 -0.11
C ASP A 118 -19.62 -21.21 -0.41
N VAL A 119 -19.52 -19.88 -0.52
CA VAL A 119 -18.25 -19.18 -0.61
C VAL A 119 -17.75 -18.94 0.82
N ALA A 120 -16.89 -19.85 1.29
CA ALA A 120 -16.21 -19.70 2.56
C ALA A 120 -15.43 -18.36 2.56
N THR A 121 -15.87 -17.40 3.37
CA THR A 121 -15.20 -16.11 3.51
C THR A 121 -14.09 -16.26 4.55
N VAL A 122 -12.85 -16.03 4.12
CA VAL A 122 -11.67 -16.16 4.99
C VAL A 122 -11.36 -14.78 5.58
N GLN A 123 -11.43 -14.68 6.91
CA GLN A 123 -11.05 -13.48 7.64
C GLN A 123 -9.53 -13.46 7.85
N LEU A 124 -8.87 -12.45 7.28
CA LEU A 124 -7.45 -12.19 7.49
C LEU A 124 -7.24 -11.51 8.85
N GLU A 125 -6.08 -11.76 9.47
CA GLU A 125 -5.66 -10.98 10.63
C GLU A 125 -5.59 -9.49 10.28
N SER A 126 -6.00 -8.65 11.24
CA SER A 126 -6.03 -7.21 11.03
C SER A 126 -4.63 -6.63 10.88
N VAL A 127 -4.43 -5.79 9.87
CA VAL A 127 -3.17 -5.05 9.69
C VAL A 127 -3.16 -3.83 10.60
N THR A 128 -2.11 -3.68 11.39
CA THR A 128 -1.96 -2.59 12.37
C THR A 128 -0.97 -1.53 11.89
N THR A 129 -1.02 -0.34 12.52
CA THR A 129 -0.02 0.71 12.29
C THR A 129 1.41 0.19 12.53
N ALA A 130 1.62 -0.70 13.51
CA ALA A 130 2.93 -1.26 13.80
C ALA A 130 3.46 -2.12 12.64
N ASP A 131 2.61 -2.93 12.02
CA ASP A 131 2.98 -3.73 10.83
C ASP A 131 3.44 -2.82 9.69
N PHE A 132 2.74 -1.71 9.49
CA PHE A 132 3.04 -0.73 8.47
C PHE A 132 4.39 -0.05 8.72
N LEU A 133 4.63 0.42 9.95
CA LEU A 133 5.91 1.04 10.34
C LEU A 133 7.08 0.07 10.23
N GLU A 134 6.87 -1.21 10.52
CA GLU A 134 7.92 -2.20 10.37
C GLU A 134 8.26 -2.44 8.89
N VAL A 135 7.28 -2.40 7.98
CA VAL A 135 7.53 -2.43 6.52
C VAL A 135 8.29 -1.18 6.09
N MET A 136 7.96 -0.02 6.64
CA MET A 136 8.69 1.24 6.37
C MET A 136 10.15 1.17 6.82
N SER A 137 10.45 0.50 7.93
CA SER A 137 11.85 0.33 8.38
C SER A 137 12.73 -0.39 7.34
N ARG A 138 12.12 -1.21 6.48
CA ARG A 138 12.79 -1.98 5.42
C ARG A 138 12.73 -1.30 4.05
N SER A 139 11.80 -0.35 3.84
CA SER A 139 11.56 0.32 2.57
C SER A 139 11.91 1.80 2.65
N LYS A 140 13.02 2.20 2.00
CA LYS A 140 13.42 3.62 1.93
C LYS A 140 12.68 4.35 0.81
N PRO A 141 12.36 5.65 0.96
CA PRO A 141 11.69 6.42 -0.08
C PRO A 141 12.54 6.52 -1.35
N SER A 142 11.96 6.22 -2.51
CA SER A 142 12.65 6.29 -3.81
C SER A 142 13.04 7.73 -4.20
N CYS A 143 12.31 8.71 -3.67
CA CYS A 143 12.34 10.10 -4.10
C CYS A 143 12.95 11.08 -3.08
N ARG A 144 13.79 10.59 -2.16
CA ARG A 144 14.34 11.43 -1.07
C ARG A 144 15.07 12.69 -1.54
N ASN A 145 15.75 12.63 -2.69
CA ASN A 145 16.53 13.75 -3.26
C ASN A 145 15.85 14.39 -4.48
N LEU A 146 14.53 14.22 -4.60
CA LEU A 146 13.79 14.65 -5.79
C LEU A 146 13.56 16.18 -5.79
N LYS A 147 13.33 16.77 -4.60
CA LYS A 147 13.12 18.22 -4.43
C LYS A 147 14.32 19.05 -4.94
N ASP A 148 15.54 18.68 -4.55
CA ASP A 148 16.76 19.40 -4.95
C ASP A 148 17.01 19.30 -6.46
N LYS A 149 16.70 18.15 -7.07
CA LYS A 149 16.87 17.93 -8.51
C LYS A 149 15.89 18.77 -9.34
N TYR A 150 14.70 19.07 -8.82
CA TYR A 150 13.68 19.84 -9.53
C TYR A 150 13.75 21.34 -9.31
N ALA A 151 14.30 21.82 -8.19
CA ALA A 151 14.57 23.25 -7.99
C ALA A 151 15.37 23.86 -9.15
N TRP A 152 16.32 23.09 -9.71
CA TRP A 152 17.05 23.50 -10.91
C TRP A 152 16.16 23.59 -12.16
N TRP A 153 15.24 22.64 -12.34
CA TRP A 153 14.37 22.61 -13.52
C TRP A 153 13.39 23.78 -13.49
N GLU A 154 12.83 24.06 -12.32
CA GLU A 154 11.91 25.16 -12.07
C GLU A 154 12.59 26.51 -12.35
N SER A 155 13.79 26.75 -11.83
CA SER A 155 14.57 27.96 -12.12
C SER A 155 14.85 28.16 -13.62
N ARG A 156 15.14 27.09 -14.36
CA ARG A 156 15.53 27.17 -15.78
C ARG A 156 14.37 27.31 -16.76
N TYR A 157 13.19 26.76 -16.44
CA TYR A 157 12.06 26.69 -17.39
C TYR A 157 10.81 27.44 -16.94
N GLN A 158 10.63 27.71 -15.65
CA GLN A 158 9.47 28.49 -15.15
C GLN A 158 9.70 30.00 -15.37
N SER A 159 10.96 30.47 -15.35
CA SER A 159 11.35 31.86 -15.64
C SER A 159 11.11 32.31 -17.10
N ALA A 160 10.83 31.39 -18.02
CA ALA A 160 10.56 31.71 -19.43
C ALA A 160 9.07 31.93 -19.75
N ALA A 161 8.17 31.71 -18.78
CA ALA A 161 6.71 31.85 -18.96
C ALA A 161 6.15 33.20 -18.49
N SER A 162 7.03 34.14 -18.09
CA SER A 162 6.66 35.48 -17.63
C SER A 162 7.37 36.54 -18.46
N SER A 163 7.00 36.68 -19.73
CA SER A 163 7.29 37.85 -20.58
C SER A 163 6.24 37.95 -21.67
#